data_AF-K0J0S8-F1
#
_entry.id   AF-K0J0S8-F1
#
_cell.length_a   1.000
_cell.length_b   1.000
_cell.length_c   1.000
_cell.angle_alpha   90.00
_cell.angle_beta   90.00
_cell.angle_gamma   90.00
#
_symmetry.space_group_name_H-M   'P 1'
#
loop_
_entity.id
_entity.type
_entity.pdbx_description
1 polymer ?
#
loop_
_entity_poly.entity_id
_entity_poly.type
_entity_poly.pdbx_seq_one_letter_code
_entity_poly.pdbx_strand_id
1 'polypeptide(L)' 'MQNETNILIYQTEDGNTKIDVRLANETVWMTQKAIAELYQKSVNTINEHY' A
#
# COMPACT_ATOMS: atom_id res chain seq x y z
N MET A 1 22.41 -12.85 1.59
CA MET A 1 20.98 -13.07 1.86
C MET A 1 20.22 -12.35 0.75
N GLN A 2 19.46 -13.09 -0.06
CA GLN A 2 18.75 -12.51 -1.21
C GLN A 2 17.53 -11.76 -0.69
N ASN A 3 17.58 -10.42 -0.72
CA ASN A 3 16.43 -9.57 -0.38
C ASN A 3 15.50 -9.50 -1.59
N GLU A 4 14.76 -10.58 -1.85
CA GLU A 4 13.70 -10.61 -2.85
C GLU A 4 12.57 -9.68 -2.39
N THR A 5 12.65 -8.42 -2.81
CA THR A 5 11.59 -7.44 -2.59
C THR A 5 10.50 -7.74 -3.61
N ASN A 6 9.50 -8.53 -3.21
CA ASN A 6 8.34 -8.81 -4.04
C ASN A 6 7.44 -7.57 -4.05
N ILE A 7 7.57 -6.77 -5.11
CA ILE A 7 6.71 -5.63 -5.38
C ILE A 7 5.47 -6.14 -6.10
N LEU A 8 4.29 -5.96 -5.50
CA LEU A 8 3.01 -6.22 -6.15
C LEU A 8 2.36 -4.89 -6.52
N ILE A 9 1.90 -4.78 -7.77
CA ILE A 9 1.16 -3.61 -8.27
C ILE A 9 -0.31 -3.99 -8.35
N TYR A 10 -1.13 -3.40 -7.50
CA TYR A 10 -2.59 -3.54 -7.57
C TYR A 10 -3.21 -2.40 -8.37
N GLN A 11 -4.17 -2.73 -9.21
CA GLN A 11 -4.95 -1.77 -10.00
C GLN A 11 -6.41 -1.80 -9.55
N THR A 12 -7.00 -0.63 -9.29
CA THR A 12 -8.45 -0.53 -9.03
C THR A 12 -9.25 -0.85 -10.29
N GLU A 13 -10.53 -1.21 -10.16
CA GLU A 13 -11.42 -1.55 -11.29
C GLU A 13 -11.46 -0.45 -12.37
N ASP A 14 -11.35 0.79 -11.92
CA ASP A 14 -11.31 2.02 -12.71
C ASP A 14 -9.93 2.33 -13.32
N GLY A 15 -8.95 1.45 -13.14
CA GLY A 15 -7.67 1.47 -13.86
C GLY A 15 -6.67 2.53 -13.41
N ASN A 16 -7.06 3.45 -12.53
CA ASN A 16 -6.28 4.67 -12.28
C ASN A 16 -5.31 4.57 -11.10
N THR A 17 -5.57 3.69 -10.15
CA THR A 17 -4.76 3.61 -8.93
C THR A 17 -3.79 2.45 -9.04
N LYS A 18 -2.48 2.74 -9.06
CA LYS A 18 -1.42 1.74 -8.92
C LYS A 18 -0.87 1.80 -7.49
N ILE A 19 -0.98 0.70 -6.76
CA ILE A 19 -0.43 0.61 -5.40
C ILE A 19 0.80 -0.28 -5.42
N ASP A 20 1.97 0.29 -5.18
CA ASP A 20 3.20 -0.45 -4.92
C ASP A 20 3.25 -0.91 -3.46
N VAL A 21 3.24 -2.23 -3.26
CA VAL A 21 3.39 -2.83 -1.94
C VAL A 21 4.59 -3.76 -1.90
N ARG A 22 5.24 -3.84 -0.75
CA ARG A 22 6.27 -4.86 -0.47
C ARG A 22 5.65 -5.96 0.39
N LEU A 23 5.75 -7.19 -0.07
CA LEU A 23 5.39 -8.36 0.73
C LEU A 23 6.61 -8.90 1.46
N ALA A 24 6.50 -9.07 2.78
CA ALA A 24 7.54 -9.68 3.61
C ALA A 24 6.92 -10.38 4.81
N ASN A 25 7.27 -11.64 5.05
CA ASN A 25 6.79 -12.43 6.20
C ASN A 25 5.26 -12.37 6.36
N GLU A 26 4.53 -12.58 5.26
CA GLU A 26 3.05 -12.50 5.22
C GLU A 26 2.47 -11.13 5.61
N THR A 27 3.33 -10.12 5.73
CA THR A 27 2.99 -8.73 6.05
C THR A 27 3.06 -7.87 4.79
N VAL A 28 2.05 -7.04 4.60
CA VAL A 28 2.01 -6.03 3.53
C VAL A 28 2.59 -4.73 4.05
N TRP A 29 3.67 -4.27 3.43
CA TRP A 29 4.29 -2.98 3.71
C TRP A 29 3.90 -1.99 2.62
N MET A 30 3.36 -0.85 3.06
CA MET A 30 2.91 0.22 2.18
C MET A 30 3.07 1.58 2.86
N THR A 31 3.15 2.65 2.07
CA THR A 31 3.19 4.01 2.62
C THR A 31 1.82 4.42 3.17
N GLN A 32 1.78 5.32 4.15
CA GLN A 32 0.51 5.85 4.66
C GLN A 32 -0.32 6.53 3.55
N LYS A 33 0.35 7.15 2.56
CA LYS A 33 -0.32 7.73 1.38
C LYS A 33 -1.04 6.65 0.56
N ALA A 34 -0.39 5.52 0.31
CA ALA A 34 -1.01 4.40 -0.38
C ALA A 34 -2.20 3.81 0.41
N ILE A 35 -2.12 3.79 1.75
CA ILE A 35 -3.25 3.36 2.60
C ILE A 35 -4.41 4.34 2.45
N ALA A 36 -4.11 5.64 2.51
CA ALA A 36 -5.10 6.71 2.35
C ALA A 36 -5.82 6.62 0.99
N GLU A 37 -5.08 6.38 -0.10
CA GLU A 37 -5.64 6.18 -1.44
C GLU A 37 -6.53 4.93 -1.53
N LEU A 38 -6.08 3.79 -0.98
CA LEU A 38 -6.84 2.53 -0.95
C LEU A 38 -8.19 2.68 -0.24
N TYR A 39 -8.20 3.34 0.92
CA TYR A 39 -9.40 3.53 1.73
C TYR A 39 -10.22 4.78 1.35
N GLN A 40 -9.76 5.54 0.35
CA GLN A 40 -10.36 6.83 -0.03
C GLN A 40 -10.51 7.77 1.19
N LYS A 41 -9.46 7.82 2.02
CA LYS A 41 -9.37 8.69 3.21
C LYS A 41 -8.20 9.66 3.07
N SER A 42 -8.14 10.61 4.00
CA SER A 42 -6.96 11.47 4.14
C SER A 42 -5.85 10.76 4.89
N VAL A 43 -4.60 11.15 4.65
CA VAL A 43 -3.45 10.66 5.44
C VAL A 43 -3.60 11.02 6.93
N ASN A 44 -4.25 12.14 7.25
CA ASN A 44 -4.54 12.51 8.64
C ASN A 44 -5.42 11.47 9.34
N THR A 45 -6.46 10.97 8.64
CA THR A 45 -7.31 9.89 9.15
C THR A 45 -6.50 8.62 9.41
N ILE A 46 -5.49 8.32 8.58
CA ILE A 46 -4.59 7.18 8.83
C ILE A 46 -3.73 7.45 10.07
N ASN A 47 -3.17 8.65 10.22
CA ASN A 47 -2.36 9.04 11.38
C ASN A 47 -3.14 9.04 12.70
N GLU A 48 -4.46 9.22 12.68
CA GLU A 48 -5.29 9.16 13.89
C GLU A 48 -5.47 7.73 14.43
N HIS A 49 -5.23 6.71 13.59
CA HIS A 49 -5.46 5.30 13.93
C HIS A 49 -4.17 4.49 14.17
N TYR A 50 -2.99 5.05 13.89
CA TYR A 50 -1.68 4.39 13.99
C TYR A 50 -0.75 5.17 14.92
#